data_AF-M4S619-F1
#
_entry.id   AF-M4S619-F1
#
_cell.length_a   1.000
_cell.length_b   1.000
_cell.length_c   1.000
_cell.angle_alpha   90.00
_cell.angle_beta   90.00
_cell.angle_gamma   90.00
#
_symmetry.space_group_name_H-M   'P 1'
#
loop_
_entity.id
_entity.type
_entity.pdbx_description
1 polymer ?
#
loop_
_entity_poly.entity_id
_entity_poly.type
_entity_poly.pdbx_seq_one_letter_code
_entity_poly.pdbx_strand_id
1 'polypeptide(L)'
;MAWIAIAALALIAWAWKKGRLRAPTPAEAIAILLGITGAASAAKGKPIIGIPLLIGAAMMLNRARRIQDRALPAMSIEEARAVLDVPADADADTIRAEHRRLIRRVHPDAGGSAALTRRVNLARDTLLGAIEQRERYRR
;
A
#
# COMPACT_ATOMS: atom_id res chain seq x y z
N MET A 1 27.24 -20.84 8.05
CA MET A 1 25.89 -20.87 7.43
C MET A 1 24.76 -20.69 8.46
N ALA A 2 24.71 -21.47 9.55
CA ALA A 2 23.62 -21.39 10.55
C ALA A 2 23.49 -20.02 11.28
N TRP A 3 24.62 -19.37 11.59
CA TRP A 3 24.64 -18.06 12.26
C TRP A 3 23.97 -16.93 11.48
N ILE A 4 23.99 -16.99 10.14
CA ILE A 4 23.35 -15.99 9.28
C ILE A 4 21.82 -16.09 9.39
N ALA A 5 21.28 -17.31 9.44
CA ALA A 5 19.84 -17.52 9.61
C ALA A 5 19.35 -17.05 10.99
N ILE A 6 20.13 -17.32 12.05
CA ILE A 6 19.83 -16.86 13.41
C ILE A 6 19.86 -15.33 13.49
N ALA A 7 20.89 -14.69 12.91
CA ALA A 7 20.98 -13.24 12.86
C ALA A 7 19.81 -12.61 12.09
N ALA A 8 19.41 -13.20 10.96
CA ALA A 8 18.25 -12.76 10.18
C ALA A 8 16.95 -12.87 10.99
N LEU A 9 16.71 -13.99 11.67
CA LEU A 9 15.55 -14.18 12.53
C LEU A 9 15.52 -13.19 13.70
N ALA A 10 16.67 -12.93 14.34
CA ALA A 10 16.78 -11.95 15.40
C ALA A 10 16.48 -10.52 14.93
N LEU A 11 16.95 -10.14 13.74
CA LEU A 11 16.65 -8.83 13.12
C LEU A 11 15.15 -8.68 12.80
N ILE A 12 14.53 -9.73 12.26
CA ILE A 12 13.08 -9.74 11.97
C ILE A 12 12.28 -9.59 13.27
N ALA A 13 12.61 -10.37 14.31
CA ALA A 13 11.94 -10.30 15.61
C ALA A 13 12.10 -8.92 16.28
N TRP A 14 13.29 -8.33 16.22
CA TRP A 14 13.55 -6.97 16.72
C TRP A 14 12.75 -5.91 15.97
N ALA A 15 12.71 -5.99 14.64
CA ALA A 15 11.98 -5.04 13.81
C ALA A 15 10.46 -5.17 13.99
N TRP A 16 9.95 -6.38 14.24
CA TRP A 16 8.55 -6.62 14.61
C TRP A 16 8.21 -6.02 15.98
N LYS A 17 9.06 -6.23 17.00
CA LYS A 17 8.91 -5.63 18.34
C LYS A 17 8.89 -4.10 18.33
N LYS A 18 9.65 -3.47 17.42
CA LYS A 18 9.69 -2.01 17.22
C LYS A 18 8.48 -1.45 16.46
N GLY A 19 7.51 -2.29 16.06
CA GLY A 19 6.38 -1.87 15.22
C GLY A 19 6.80 -1.45 13.81
N ARG A 20 8.03 -1.80 13.40
CA ARG A 20 8.63 -1.41 12.12
C ARG A 20 8.26 -2.37 10.99
N LEU A 21 7.70 -3.53 11.34
CA LEU A 21 7.20 -4.52 10.39
C LEU A 21 5.71 -4.71 10.57
N ARG A 22 5.00 -4.71 9.45
CA ARG A 22 3.59 -5.09 9.37
C ARG A 22 3.48 -6.62 9.40
N ALA A 23 2.48 -7.15 10.11
CA ALA A 23 2.16 -8.56 10.04
C ALA A 23 1.76 -8.95 8.59
N PRO A 24 2.34 -10.02 8.02
CA PRO A 24 1.98 -10.46 6.68
C PRO A 24 0.52 -10.91 6.66
N THR A 25 -0.17 -10.63 5.56
CA THR A 25 -1.50 -11.20 5.32
C THR A 25 -1.40 -12.73 5.17
N PRO A 26 -2.49 -13.49 5.37
CA PRO A 26 -2.45 -14.94 5.15
C PRO A 26 -1.93 -15.33 3.75
N ALA A 27 -2.28 -14.55 2.72
CA ALA A 27 -1.79 -14.75 1.36
C ALA A 27 -0.27 -14.51 1.23
N GLU A 28 0.27 -13.48 1.89
CA GLU A 28 1.71 -13.21 1.91
C GLU A 28 2.49 -14.29 2.67
N ALA A 29 1.95 -14.78 3.79
CA ALA A 29 2.56 -15.87 4.56
C ALA A 29 2.68 -17.16 3.73
N ILE A 30 1.59 -17.54 3.03
CA ILE A 30 1.60 -18.69 2.11
C ILE A 30 2.62 -18.48 0.99
N ALA A 31 2.66 -17.30 0.39
CA ALA A 31 3.58 -17.01 -0.69
C ALA A 31 5.05 -17.03 -0.24
N ILE A 32 5.37 -16.54 0.97
CA ILE A 32 6.71 -16.66 1.56
C ILE A 32 7.10 -18.13 1.76
N LEU A 33 6.19 -18.94 2.31
CA LEU A 33 6.42 -20.38 2.49
C LEU A 33 6.67 -21.11 1.16
N LEU A 34 5.87 -20.80 0.13
CA LEU A 34 6.07 -21.32 -1.23
C LEU A 34 7.42 -20.87 -1.81
N GLY A 35 7.81 -19.61 -1.60
CA GLY A 35 9.09 -19.08 -2.05
C GLY A 35 10.29 -19.78 -1.40
N ILE A 36 10.25 -19.98 -0.08
CA ILE A 36 11.30 -20.72 0.66
C ILE A 36 11.38 -22.16 0.15
N THR A 37 10.25 -22.82 -0.03
CA THR A 37 10.17 -24.21 -0.52
C THR A 37 10.70 -24.33 -1.95
N GLY A 38 10.34 -23.38 -2.81
CA GLY A 38 10.82 -23.30 -4.20
C GLY A 38 12.34 -23.09 -4.26
N ALA A 39 12.86 -22.14 -3.49
CA ALA A 39 14.30 -21.85 -3.41
C ALA A 39 15.10 -23.06 -2.92
N ALA A 40 14.66 -23.71 -1.84
CA ALA A 40 15.31 -24.90 -1.31
C ALA A 40 15.29 -26.08 -2.30
N SER A 41 14.19 -26.25 -3.04
CA SER A 41 14.08 -27.32 -4.05
C SER A 41 14.96 -27.07 -5.28
N ALA A 42 15.04 -25.82 -5.75
CA ALA A 42 15.94 -25.44 -6.83
C ALA A 42 17.42 -25.64 -6.44
N ALA A 43 17.80 -25.22 -5.23
CA ALA A 43 19.16 -25.40 -4.70
C ALA A 43 19.56 -26.88 -4.53
N LYS A 44 18.61 -27.77 -4.27
CA LYS A 44 18.81 -29.23 -4.19
C LYS A 44 18.84 -29.93 -5.56
N GLY A 45 18.89 -29.18 -6.67
CA GLY A 45 18.95 -29.74 -8.02
C GLY A 45 17.62 -30.23 -8.59
N LYS A 46 16.48 -29.78 -8.03
CA LYS A 46 15.13 -30.10 -8.54
C LYS A 46 14.45 -28.86 -9.17
N PRO A 47 14.99 -28.33 -10.29
CA PRO A 47 14.49 -27.07 -10.87
C PRO A 47 13.06 -27.18 -11.39
N ILE A 48 12.64 -28.35 -11.87
CA ILE A 48 11.28 -28.61 -12.40
C ILE A 48 10.20 -28.29 -11.35
N ILE A 49 10.48 -28.49 -10.07
CA ILE A 49 9.56 -28.18 -8.96
C ILE A 49 9.86 -26.81 -8.37
N GLY A 50 11.15 -26.48 -8.21
CA GLY A 50 11.57 -25.24 -7.55
C GLY A 50 11.17 -23.97 -8.30
N ILE A 51 11.33 -23.94 -9.62
CA ILE A 51 11.08 -22.74 -10.44
C ILE A 51 9.59 -22.38 -10.48
N PRO A 52 8.63 -23.31 -10.74
CA PRO A 52 7.21 -22.98 -10.70
C PRO A 52 6.73 -22.48 -9.34
N LEU A 53 7.26 -23.02 -8.24
CA LEU A 53 6.93 -22.55 -6.88
C LEU A 53 7.41 -21.11 -6.64
N LEU A 54 8.60 -20.75 -7.12
CA LEU A 54 9.11 -19.38 -7.03
C LEU A 54 8.25 -18.40 -7.86
N ILE A 55 7.87 -18.78 -9.08
CA ILE A 55 6.98 -17.97 -9.92
C ILE A 55 5.62 -17.80 -9.26
N GLY A 56 5.03 -18.89 -8.76
CA GLY A 56 3.75 -18.85 -8.03
C GLY A 56 3.79 -17.95 -6.79
N ALA A 57 4.85 -18.07 -5.99
CA ALA A 57 5.11 -17.21 -4.83
C ALA A 57 5.23 -15.73 -5.24
N ALA A 58 6.02 -15.43 -6.28
CA ALA A 58 6.19 -14.07 -6.78
C ALA A 58 4.87 -13.47 -7.30
N MET A 59 4.08 -14.24 -8.04
CA MET A 59 2.77 -13.82 -8.54
C MET A 59 1.78 -13.59 -7.39
N MET A 60 1.73 -14.47 -6.39
CA MET A 60 0.87 -14.30 -5.21
C MET A 60 1.27 -13.08 -4.39
N LEU A 61 2.56 -12.85 -4.16
CA LEU A 61 3.04 -11.64 -3.47
C LEU A 61 2.70 -10.38 -4.25
N ASN A 62 2.79 -10.40 -5.58
CA ASN A 62 2.41 -9.27 -6.42
C ASN A 62 0.89 -9.02 -6.37
N ARG A 63 0.09 -10.08 -6.39
CA ARG A 63 -1.37 -9.99 -6.29
C ARG A 63 -1.82 -9.49 -4.92
N ALA A 64 -1.26 -10.04 -3.84
CA ALA A 64 -1.57 -9.63 -2.47
C ALA A 64 -1.25 -8.14 -2.26
N ARG A 65 -0.08 -7.68 -2.74
CA ARG A 65 0.29 -6.26 -2.74
C ARG A 65 -0.70 -5.41 -3.54
N ARG A 66 -1.08 -5.80 -4.76
CA ARG A 66 -2.06 -5.02 -5.53
C ARG A 66 -3.43 -4.94 -4.87
N ILE A 67 -3.89 -6.00 -4.20
CA ILE A 67 -5.16 -5.99 -3.45
C ILE A 67 -5.03 -5.04 -2.24
N GLN A 68 -3.88 -5.07 -1.56
CA GLN A 68 -3.55 -4.16 -0.48
C GLN A 68 -3.56 -2.70 -0.92
N ASP A 69 -2.93 -2.39 -2.07
CA ASP A 69 -2.85 -1.04 -2.63
C ASP A 69 -4.21 -0.51 -3.09
N ARG A 70 -5.10 -1.41 -3.54
CA ARG A 70 -6.50 -1.09 -3.83
C ARG A 70 -7.34 -0.85 -2.56
N ALA A 71 -6.90 -1.40 -1.43
CA ALA A 71 -7.51 -1.19 -0.12
C ALA A 71 -6.92 0.05 0.58
N LEU A 72 -6.76 1.17 -0.14
CA LEU A 72 -6.79 2.47 0.54
C LEU A 72 -8.05 2.48 1.41
N PRO A 73 -8.01 2.97 2.67
CA PRO A 73 -9.21 3.21 3.44
C PRO A 73 -9.93 4.36 2.76
N ALA A 74 -10.69 4.02 1.73
CA ALA A 74 -11.18 4.97 0.75
C ALA A 74 -12.38 5.67 1.40
N MET A 75 -12.08 6.81 2.02
CA MET A 75 -13.03 7.92 2.07
C MET A 75 -13.82 7.91 0.77
N SER A 76 -15.16 7.86 0.86
CA SER A 76 -15.99 7.78 -0.33
C SER A 76 -15.76 9.01 -1.21
N ILE A 77 -16.08 8.94 -2.50
CA ILE A 77 -15.91 10.10 -3.39
C ILE A 77 -16.78 11.26 -2.89
N GLU A 78 -17.96 10.96 -2.36
CA GLU A 78 -18.88 11.93 -1.75
C GLU A 78 -18.27 12.56 -0.48
N GLU A 79 -17.68 11.76 0.40
CA GLU A 79 -17.01 12.26 1.60
C GLU A 79 -15.79 13.11 1.24
N ALA A 80 -15.01 12.70 0.24
CA ALA A 80 -13.84 13.43 -0.21
C ALA A 80 -14.21 14.79 -0.81
N ARG A 81 -15.31 14.86 -1.57
CA ARG A 81 -15.88 16.12 -2.06
C ARG A 81 -16.31 17.02 -0.91
N ALA A 82 -17.00 16.47 0.10
CA ALA A 82 -17.43 17.22 1.26
C ALA A 82 -16.25 17.74 2.10
N VAL A 83 -15.16 16.99 2.21
CA VAL A 83 -13.96 17.41 2.94
C VAL A 83 -13.23 18.55 2.22
N LEU A 84 -13.12 18.51 0.89
CA LEU A 84 -12.47 19.57 0.11
C LEU A 84 -13.40 20.71 -0.30
N ASP A 85 -14.70 20.58 -0.04
CA ASP A 85 -15.74 21.53 -0.47
C ASP A 85 -15.71 21.79 -1.99
N VAL A 86 -15.68 20.70 -2.77
CA VAL A 86 -15.63 20.76 -4.24
C VAL A 86 -16.86 20.13 -4.88
N PRO A 87 -17.32 20.67 -6.03
CA PRO A 87 -18.48 20.13 -6.72
C PRO A 87 -18.19 18.78 -7.41
N ALA A 88 -19.25 18.10 -7.85
CA ALA A 88 -19.14 16.75 -8.40
C ALA A 88 -18.35 16.66 -9.72
N ASP A 89 -18.32 17.76 -10.47
CA ASP A 89 -17.67 17.96 -11.75
C ASP A 89 -16.30 18.64 -11.66
N ALA A 90 -15.80 18.89 -10.44
CA ALA A 90 -14.49 19.50 -10.21
C ALA A 90 -13.37 18.76 -10.95
N ASP A 91 -12.55 19.51 -11.66
CA ASP A 91 -11.37 19.00 -12.34
C ASP A 91 -10.17 18.83 -11.39
N ALA A 92 -9.10 18.21 -11.91
CA ALA A 92 -7.91 17.93 -11.13
C ALA A 92 -7.25 19.21 -10.58
N ASP A 93 -7.34 20.33 -11.29
CA ASP A 93 -6.72 21.58 -10.88
C ASP A 93 -7.50 22.28 -9.77
N THR A 94 -8.83 22.25 -9.85
CA THR A 94 -9.74 22.71 -8.78
C THR A 94 -9.49 21.93 -7.49
N ILE A 95 -9.41 20.59 -7.57
CA ILE A 95 -9.11 19.73 -6.41
C ILE A 95 -7.77 20.11 -5.78
N ARG A 96 -6.72 20.30 -6.58
CA ARG A 96 -5.40 20.68 -6.07
C ARG A 96 -5.40 22.09 -5.47
N ALA A 97 -6.16 23.02 -6.04
CA ALA A 97 -6.28 24.38 -5.53
C ALA A 97 -6.95 24.41 -4.16
N GLU A 98 -8.09 23.74 -4.00
CA GLU A 98 -8.80 23.68 -2.72
C GLU A 98 -8.04 22.88 -1.66
N HIS A 99 -7.38 21.79 -2.05
CA HIS A 99 -6.46 21.08 -1.16
C HIS A 99 -5.37 22.00 -0.60
N ARG A 100 -4.69 22.78 -1.45
CA ARG A 100 -3.65 23.73 -0.99
C ARG A 100 -4.21 24.80 -0.08
N ARG A 101 -5.43 25.30 -0.35
CA ARG A 101 -6.11 26.28 0.50
C ARG A 101 -6.43 25.70 1.88
N LEU A 102 -6.99 24.49 1.91
CA LEU A 102 -7.41 23.83 3.14
C LEU A 102 -6.23 23.38 4.00
N ILE A 103 -5.17 22.80 3.40
CA ILE A 103 -3.97 22.36 4.11
C ILE A 103 -3.32 23.50 4.89
N ARG A 104 -3.21 24.70 4.29
CA ARG A 104 -2.66 25.87 5.01
C ARG A 104 -3.42 26.21 6.29
N ARG A 105 -4.71 25.89 6.37
CA ARG A 105 -5.54 26.11 7.56
C ARG A 105 -5.47 24.95 8.56
N VAL A 106 -5.35 23.71 8.08
CA VAL A 106 -5.42 22.51 8.93
C VAL A 106 -4.06 21.96 9.36
N HIS A 107 -2.96 22.54 8.87
CA HIS A 107 -1.61 22.12 9.21
C HIS A 107 -1.32 22.32 10.71
N PRO A 108 -0.60 21.40 11.38
CA PRO A 108 -0.22 21.55 12.78
C PRO A 108 0.48 22.87 13.10
N ASP A 109 1.36 23.33 12.22
CA ASP A 109 2.10 24.59 12.38
C ASP A 109 1.19 25.84 12.34
N ALA A 110 -0.01 25.72 11.79
CA ALA A 110 -1.02 26.79 11.75
C ALA A 110 -2.09 26.63 12.86
N GLY A 111 -1.88 25.74 13.84
CA GLY A 111 -2.83 25.44 14.91
C GLY A 111 -3.86 24.36 14.57
N GLY A 112 -3.70 23.66 13.43
CA GLY A 112 -4.51 22.50 13.06
C GLY A 112 -4.02 21.19 13.69
N SER A 113 -4.51 20.04 13.21
CA SER A 113 -4.12 18.72 13.72
C SER A 113 -3.59 17.79 12.64
N ALA A 114 -2.66 16.91 13.04
CA ALA A 114 -2.14 15.86 12.15
C ALA A 114 -3.24 14.91 11.66
N ALA A 115 -4.28 14.68 12.47
CA ALA A 115 -5.44 13.89 12.07
C ALA A 115 -6.23 14.58 10.94
N LEU A 116 -6.48 15.88 11.06
CA LEU A 116 -7.21 16.65 10.06
C LEU A 116 -6.41 16.80 8.76
N THR A 117 -5.10 17.05 8.86
CA THR A 117 -4.19 17.07 7.71
C THR A 117 -4.21 15.75 6.95
N ARG A 118 -4.17 14.61 7.66
CA ARG A 118 -4.29 13.28 7.04
C ARG A 118 -5.63 13.11 6.33
N ARG A 119 -6.74 13.54 6.93
CA ARG A 119 -8.07 13.46 6.34
C ARG A 119 -8.18 14.29 5.05
N VAL A 120 -7.61 15.48 5.02
CA VAL A 120 -7.58 16.36 3.83
C VAL A 120 -6.69 15.80 2.72
N ASN A 121 -5.55 15.20 3.06
CA ASN A 121 -4.70 14.52 2.08
C ASN A 121 -5.40 13.31 1.48
N LEU A 122 -6.08 12.51 2.31
CA LEU A 122 -6.86 11.36 1.86
C LEU A 122 -7.96 11.79 0.87
N ALA A 123 -8.67 12.89 1.15
CA ALA A 123 -9.69 13.42 0.25
C ALA A 123 -9.12 13.77 -1.14
N ARG A 124 -7.98 14.49 -1.19
CA ARG A 124 -7.29 14.80 -2.45
C ARG A 124 -6.93 13.54 -3.23
N ASP A 125 -6.31 12.58 -2.55
CA ASP A 125 -5.80 11.36 -3.18
C ASP A 125 -6.96 10.51 -3.74
N THR A 126 -8.08 10.43 -3.00
CA THR A 126 -9.31 9.77 -3.48
C THR A 126 -9.84 10.42 -4.76
N LEU A 127 -10.00 11.74 -4.80
CA LEU A 127 -10.60 12.42 -5.96
C LEU A 127 -9.70 12.37 -7.20
N LEU A 128 -8.39 12.60 -7.03
CA LEU A 128 -7.45 12.53 -8.15
C LEU A 128 -7.34 11.11 -8.71
N GLY A 129 -7.36 10.09 -7.84
CA GLY A 129 -7.39 8.69 -8.27
C GLY A 129 -8.67 8.34 -9.05
N ALA A 130 -9.82 8.87 -8.64
CA ALA A 130 -11.08 8.67 -9.36
C ALA A 130 -11.08 9.33 -10.76
N ILE A 131 -10.50 10.53 -10.90
CA ILE A 131 -10.33 11.20 -12.19
C ILE A 131 -9.42 10.38 -13.10
N GLU A 132 -8.26 9.93 -12.61
CA GLU A 132 -7.31 9.13 -13.39
C GLU A 132 -7.94 7.82 -13.88
N GLN A 133 -8.70 7.13 -13.03
CA GLN A 133 -9.44 5.93 -13.43
C GLN A 133 -10.47 6.24 -14.53
N ARG A 134 -11.25 7.32 -14.36
CA ARG A 134 -12.25 7.73 -15.35
C ARG A 134 -11.60 8.05 -16.70
N GLU A 135 -10.46 8.72 -16.73
CA GLU A 135 -9.72 9.00 -17.96
C GLU A 135 -9.14 7.74 -18.61
N ARG A 136 -8.68 6.77 -17.80
CA ARG A 136 -8.17 5.49 -18.29
C ARG A 136 -9.26 4.66 -18.97
N TYR A 137 -10.51 4.71 -18.49
CA TYR A 137 -11.65 4.03 -19.10
C TYR A 137 -12.22 4.73 -20.34
N ARG A 138 -11.90 6.01 -20.56
CA ARG A 138 -12.37 6.76 -21.75
C ARG A 138 -11.43 6.64 -22.96
N ARG A 139 -10.21 6.12 -22.77
CA ARG A 139 -9.26 5.85 -23.86
C ARG A 139 -9.45 4.43 -24.38
#